data_AF-A0A1M6XFC0-F1
#
_entry.id   AF-A0A1M6XFC0-F1
#
_cell.length_a   1.000
_cell.length_b   1.000
_cell.length_c   1.000
_cell.angle_alpha   90.00
_cell.angle_beta   90.00
_cell.angle_gamma   90.00
#
_symmetry.space_group_name_H-M   'P 1'
#
loop_
_entity.id
_entity.type
_entity.pdbx_description
1 polymer ?
#
loop_
_entity_poly.entity_id
_entity_poly.type
_entity_poly.pdbx_seq_one_letter_code
_entity_poly.pdbx_strand_id
1 'polypeptide(L)'
;MIGNNDSHAKNLSLLYTEAGPRLAPFYDLMSTTLYRGLSRHFAFQVNRENRPGNIEASHLESLARSMRFHPRYFIKQGTGLAERMLATLDDTHADLETIALPGTEQTLLERLHQRIASNCRRLPAHWSTG
;
A
#
# COMPACT_ATOMS: atom_id res chain seq x y z
N MET A 1 -1.44 0.29 2.77
CA MET A 1 -1.34 1.76 2.97
C MET A 1 -2.32 2.50 2.08
N ILE A 2 -2.10 2.54 0.75
CA ILE A 2 -3.05 3.22 -0.16
C ILE A 2 -4.41 2.53 -0.34
N GLY A 3 -4.51 1.25 0.03
CA GLY A 3 -5.76 0.49 -0.12
C GLY A 3 -6.03 0.02 -1.55
N ASN A 4 -4.98 -0.40 -2.26
CA ASN A 4 -5.11 -1.05 -3.57
C ASN A 4 -5.39 -2.55 -3.39
N ASN A 5 -6.67 -2.90 -3.24
CA ASN A 5 -7.06 -4.29 -3.03
C ASN A 5 -7.05 -5.13 -4.31
N ASP A 6 -7.06 -4.50 -5.48
CA ASP A 6 -7.14 -5.14 -6.80
C ASP A 6 -5.74 -5.41 -7.41
N SER A 7 -4.74 -5.61 -6.54
CA SER A 7 -3.33 -5.77 -6.91
C SER A 7 -3.01 -7.20 -7.39
N HIS A 8 -3.61 -7.62 -8.50
CA HIS A 8 -3.43 -8.96 -9.07
C HIS A 8 -2.09 -9.16 -9.79
N ALA A 9 -1.74 -10.42 -10.06
CA ALA A 9 -0.48 -10.78 -10.73
C ALA A 9 -0.28 -10.12 -12.11
N LYS A 10 -1.36 -9.87 -12.85
CA LYS A 10 -1.33 -9.16 -14.15
C LYS A 10 -0.86 -7.70 -14.04
N ASN A 11 -0.84 -7.14 -12.83
CA ASN A 11 -0.40 -5.77 -12.53
C ASN A 11 1.11 -5.72 -12.18
N LEU A 12 1.82 -6.83 -12.34
CA LEU A 12 3.28 -6.91 -12.23
C LEU A 12 3.86 -7.32 -13.58
N SER A 13 4.84 -6.56 -14.06
CA SER A 13 5.52 -6.82 -15.33
C SER A 13 7.03 -6.90 -15.15
N LEU A 14 7.67 -7.72 -15.98
CA LEU A 14 9.12 -7.82 -16.07
C LEU A 14 9.60 -7.21 -17.39
N LEU A 15 10.61 -6.36 -17.31
CA LEU A 15 11.35 -5.84 -18.45
C LEU A 15 12.55 -6.75 -18.72
N TYR A 16 12.70 -7.22 -19.95
CA TYR A 16 13.89 -7.95 -20.38
C TYR A 16 14.90 -6.94 -20.91
N THR A 17 16.00 -6.78 -20.17
CA THR A 17 17.11 -5.89 -20.53
C THR A 17 18.34 -6.70 -20.90
N GLU A 18 19.35 -6.08 -21.51
CA GLU A 18 20.64 -6.73 -21.77
C GLU A 18 21.30 -7.28 -20.50
N ALA A 19 21.07 -6.63 -19.34
CA ALA A 19 21.54 -7.09 -18.04
C ALA A 19 20.65 -8.17 -17.39
N GLY A 20 19.62 -8.64 -18.09
CA GLY A 20 18.64 -9.63 -17.62
C GLY A 20 17.27 -9.05 -17.23
N PRO A 21 16.36 -9.91 -16.73
CA PRO A 21 15.01 -9.50 -16.33
C PRO A 21 15.04 -8.54 -15.13
N ARG A 22 14.23 -7.49 -15.18
CA ARG A 22 14.05 -6.53 -14.08
C ARG A 22 12.56 -6.25 -13.87
N LEU A 23 12.18 -5.88 -12.66
CA LEU A 23 10.81 -5.44 -12.41
C LEU A 23 10.55 -4.11 -13.14
N ALA A 24 9.43 -4.03 -13.85
CA ALA A 24 8.95 -2.75 -14.38
C ALA A 24 8.53 -1.82 -13.23
N PRO A 25 8.52 -0.49 -13.43
CA PRO A 25 7.87 0.41 -12.48
C PRO A 25 6.44 -0.03 -12.17
N PHE A 26 6.00 0.13 -10.92
CA PHE A 26 4.63 -0.22 -10.54
C PHE A 26 3.63 0.65 -11.31
N TYR A 27 2.56 0.03 -11.79
CA TYR A 27 1.44 0.66 -12.48
C TYR A 27 0.11 0.15 -11.91
N ASP A 28 -1.01 0.74 -12.35
CA ASP A 28 -2.36 0.38 -11.89
C ASP A 28 -2.50 0.44 -10.34
N LEU A 29 -2.00 1.54 -9.77
CA LEU A 29 -2.09 1.84 -8.35
C LEU A 29 -3.30 2.73 -8.10
N MET A 30 -4.35 2.16 -7.49
CA MET A 30 -5.57 2.89 -7.17
C MET A 30 -6.08 2.55 -5.76
N SER A 31 -6.61 3.54 -5.02
CA SER A 31 -7.28 3.29 -3.73
C SER A 31 -8.68 2.73 -3.96
N THR A 32 -8.78 1.42 -4.17
CA THR A 32 -10.07 0.75 -4.41
C THR A 32 -10.99 0.80 -3.19
N THR A 33 -10.44 1.05 -1.99
CA THR A 33 -11.23 1.12 -0.75
C THR A 33 -12.20 2.30 -0.64
N LEU A 34 -12.10 3.30 -1.52
CA LEU A 34 -13.01 4.46 -1.52
C LEU A 34 -14.33 4.18 -2.25
N TYR A 35 -14.37 3.14 -3.09
CA TYR A 35 -15.52 2.83 -3.93
C TYR A 35 -16.37 1.73 -3.29
N ARG A 36 -17.69 1.94 -3.29
CA ARG A 36 -18.65 0.91 -2.86
C ARG A 36 -18.73 -0.18 -3.94
N GLY A 37 -18.93 -1.42 -3.53
CA GLY A 37 -19.08 -2.57 -4.43
C GLY A 37 -17.77 -3.23 -4.87
N LEU A 38 -16.60 -2.64 -4.57
CA LEU A 38 -15.31 -3.28 -4.81
C LEU A 38 -14.89 -4.20 -3.64
N SER A 39 -14.04 -5.18 -3.95
CA SER A 39 -13.53 -6.13 -2.95
C SER A 39 -12.78 -5.42 -1.82
N ARG A 40 -13.02 -5.89 -0.60
CA ARG A 40 -12.28 -5.46 0.61
C ARG A 40 -11.08 -6.37 0.92
N HIS A 41 -10.89 -7.42 0.14
CA HIS A 41 -9.82 -8.40 0.30
C HIS A 41 -8.71 -8.12 -0.73
N PHE A 42 -7.46 -8.25 -0.30
CA PHE A 42 -6.31 -8.26 -1.20
C PHE A 42 -6.38 -9.43 -2.18
N ALA A 43 -5.92 -9.15 -3.40
CA ALA A 43 -5.66 -10.14 -4.44
C ALA A 43 -4.65 -11.22 -3.99
N PHE A 44 -3.60 -10.82 -3.27
CA PHE A 44 -2.60 -11.72 -2.69
C PHE A 44 -2.83 -11.92 -1.19
N GLN A 45 -2.65 -13.15 -0.73
CA GLN A 45 -2.67 -13.48 0.69
C GLN A 45 -1.30 -13.24 1.34
N VAL A 46 -1.31 -12.75 2.57
CA VAL A 46 -0.16 -12.70 3.48
C VAL A 46 -0.39 -13.77 4.54
N ASN A 47 0.29 -14.91 4.39
CA ASN A 47 0.13 -16.06 5.28
C ASN A 47 -1.35 -16.45 5.52
N ARG A 48 -2.09 -16.70 4.43
CA ARG A 48 -3.53 -17.03 4.39
C ARG A 48 -4.50 -15.91 4.80
N GLU A 49 -4.03 -14.77 5.28
CA GLU A 49 -4.86 -13.59 5.53
C GLU A 49 -4.85 -12.65 4.32
N ASN A 50 -6.01 -12.17 3.89
CA ASN A 50 -6.15 -11.23 2.79
C ASN A 50 -7.00 -10.01 3.16
N ARG A 51 -7.46 -9.89 4.40
CA ARG A 51 -8.12 -8.68 4.92
C ARG A 51 -7.04 -7.74 5.43
N PRO A 52 -6.81 -6.58 4.79
CA PRO A 52 -5.65 -5.74 5.11
C PRO A 52 -5.61 -5.26 6.57
N GLY A 53 -6.79 -5.05 7.17
CA GLY A 53 -6.91 -4.65 8.56
C GLY A 53 -6.63 -5.74 9.59
N ASN A 54 -6.53 -7.00 9.16
CA ASN A 54 -6.27 -8.16 10.01
C ASN A 54 -4.85 -8.71 9.84
N ILE A 55 -4.03 -8.09 8.97
CA ILE A 55 -2.63 -8.48 8.79
C ILE A 55 -1.82 -7.97 9.99
N GLU A 56 -1.51 -8.90 10.89
CA GLU A 56 -0.68 -8.69 12.07
C GLU A 56 0.80 -9.01 11.81
N ALA A 57 1.67 -8.65 12.77
CA ALA A 57 3.10 -8.94 12.74
C ALA A 57 3.42 -10.41 12.39
N SER A 58 2.76 -11.37 13.04
CA SER A 58 2.97 -12.82 12.84
C SER A 58 2.79 -13.27 11.38
N HIS A 59 1.83 -12.68 10.66
CA HIS A 59 1.60 -12.95 9.23
C HIS A 59 2.76 -12.42 8.39
N LEU A 60 3.22 -11.19 8.67
CA LEU A 60 4.35 -10.58 7.98
C LEU A 60 5.66 -11.31 8.25
N GLU A 61 5.91 -11.75 9.49
CA GLU A 61 7.10 -12.53 9.81
C GLU A 61 7.10 -13.88 9.08
N SER A 62 5.94 -14.53 8.98
CA SER A 62 5.81 -15.80 8.27
C SER A 62 6.08 -15.64 6.77
N LEU A 63 5.54 -14.57 6.16
CA LEU A 63 5.84 -14.20 4.78
C LEU A 63 7.32 -13.84 4.59
N ALA A 64 7.92 -13.08 5.50
CA ALA A 64 9.34 -12.73 5.43
C ALA A 64 10.22 -13.99 5.43
N ARG A 65 9.95 -14.94 6.33
CA ARG A 65 10.68 -16.22 6.42
C ARG A 65 10.50 -17.05 5.15
N SER A 66 9.30 -17.12 4.57
CA SER A 66 9.08 -17.88 3.33
C SER A 66 9.83 -17.31 2.12
N MET A 67 10.02 -15.99 2.10
CA MET A 67 10.84 -15.29 1.11
C MET A 67 12.33 -15.19 1.48
N ARG A 68 12.75 -15.84 2.57
CA ARG A 68 14.14 -15.85 3.09
C ARG A 68 14.67 -14.46 3.50
N PHE A 69 13.79 -13.57 3.94
CA PHE A 69 14.17 -12.31 4.59
C PHE A 69 14.24 -12.46 6.10
N HIS A 70 15.11 -11.68 6.74
CA HIS A 70 15.07 -11.49 8.19
C HIS A 70 13.80 -10.70 8.57
N PRO A 71 12.91 -11.19 9.47
CA PRO A 71 11.63 -10.54 9.77
C PRO A 71 11.75 -9.07 10.18
N ARG A 72 12.71 -8.74 11.05
CA ARG A 72 12.98 -7.34 11.45
C ARG A 72 13.27 -6.41 10.27
N TYR A 73 14.02 -6.86 9.28
CA TYR A 73 14.31 -6.05 8.08
C TYR A 73 13.06 -5.87 7.25
N PHE A 74 12.31 -6.94 7.00
CA PHE A 74 11.08 -6.91 6.21
C PHE A 74 10.04 -5.95 6.79
N ILE A 75 9.76 -6.05 8.09
CA ILE A 75 8.83 -5.16 8.80
C ILE A 75 9.33 -3.71 8.76
N LYS A 76 10.64 -3.48 8.97
CA LYS A 76 11.25 -2.14 8.90
C LYS A 76 11.06 -1.46 7.54
N GLN A 77 11.09 -2.22 6.43
CA GLN A 77 10.80 -1.65 5.10
C GLN A 77 9.35 -1.17 5.01
N GLY A 78 8.42 -1.96 5.55
CA GLY A 78 7.00 -1.60 5.64
C GLY A 78 6.78 -0.35 6.49
N THR A 79 7.28 -0.32 7.73
CA THR A 79 7.09 0.82 8.63
C THR A 79 7.73 2.10 8.08
N GLY A 80 8.96 2.00 7.54
CA GLY A 80 9.64 3.15 6.94
C GLY A 80 8.93 3.69 5.70
N LEU A 81 8.22 2.85 4.94
CA LEU A 81 7.37 3.32 3.83
C LEU A 81 6.17 4.12 4.35
N ALA A 82 5.50 3.66 5.42
CA ALA A 82 4.38 4.39 6.02
C ALA A 82 4.81 5.76 6.54
N GLU A 83 5.97 5.82 7.21
CA GLU A 83 6.54 7.07 7.71
C GLU A 83 6.83 8.05 6.59
N ARG A 84 7.53 7.61 5.52
CA ARG A 84 7.80 8.46 4.36
C ARG A 84 6.53 8.93 3.67
N MET A 85 5.56 8.03 3.49
CA MET A 85 4.28 8.38 2.92
C MET A 85 3.56 9.45 3.73
N LEU A 86 3.52 9.32 5.08
CA LEU A 86 2.93 10.34 5.95
C LEU A 86 3.65 11.68 5.85
N ALA A 87 4.99 11.66 5.80
CA ALA A 87 5.80 12.87 5.74
C ALA A 87 5.60 13.68 4.45
N THR A 88 5.22 13.05 3.34
CA THR A 88 5.00 13.72 2.05
C THR A 88 3.53 13.90 1.69
N LEU A 89 2.60 13.40 2.51
CA LEU A 89 1.19 13.30 2.14
C LEU A 89 0.52 14.66 2.04
N ASP A 90 0.79 15.55 3.00
CA ASP A 90 0.22 16.90 3.04
C ASP A 90 0.71 17.73 1.84
N ASP A 91 2.01 17.69 1.54
CA ASP A 91 2.59 18.38 0.38
C ASP A 91 2.00 17.84 -0.93
N THR A 92 1.90 16.52 -1.07
CA THR A 92 1.29 15.90 -2.27
C THR A 92 -0.18 16.29 -2.42
N HIS A 93 -0.90 16.39 -1.31
CA HIS A 93 -2.29 16.82 -1.31
C HIS A 93 -2.42 18.27 -1.76
N ALA A 94 -1.61 19.18 -1.21
CA ALA A 94 -1.59 20.59 -1.58
C ALA A 94 -1.24 20.79 -3.07
N ASP A 95 -0.23 20.07 -3.58
CA ASP A 95 0.13 20.10 -5.00
C ASP A 95 -1.04 19.69 -5.90
N LEU A 96 -1.76 18.62 -5.54
CA LEU A 96 -2.91 18.13 -6.30
C LEU A 96 -4.14 19.03 -6.16
N GLU A 97 -4.33 19.69 -5.03
CA GLU A 97 -5.42 20.66 -4.85
C GLU A 97 -5.31 21.83 -5.83
N THR A 98 -4.10 22.25 -6.21
CA THR A 98 -3.89 23.38 -7.14
C THR A 98 -4.45 23.12 -8.54
N ILE A 99 -4.60 21.84 -8.92
CA ILE A 99 -5.09 21.41 -10.23
C ILE A 99 -6.47 20.75 -10.18
N ALA A 100 -7.02 20.51 -8.98
CA ALA A 100 -8.29 19.82 -8.80
C ALA A 100 -9.48 20.72 -9.10
N LEU A 101 -10.47 20.19 -9.81
CA LEU A 101 -11.72 20.92 -10.06
C LEU A 101 -12.55 21.02 -8.77
N PRO A 102 -13.20 22.19 -8.53
CA PRO A 102 -14.10 22.35 -7.41
C PRO A 102 -15.19 21.29 -7.35
N GLY A 103 -15.48 20.81 -6.15
CA GLY A 103 -16.53 19.81 -5.90
C GLY A 103 -15.98 18.38 -5.79
N THR A 104 -16.30 17.52 -6.76
CA THR A 104 -16.08 16.07 -6.63
C THR A 104 -14.61 15.68 -6.54
N GLU A 105 -13.71 16.33 -7.30
CA GLU A 105 -12.28 16.00 -7.27
C GLU A 105 -11.63 16.41 -5.95
N GLN A 106 -11.93 17.61 -5.45
CA GLN A 106 -11.48 18.04 -4.11
C GLN A 106 -11.98 17.11 -3.00
N THR A 107 -13.27 16.75 -3.04
CA THR A 107 -13.83 15.78 -2.07
C THR A 107 -13.14 14.42 -2.16
N LEU A 108 -12.77 13.97 -3.36
CA LEU A 108 -12.02 12.73 -3.55
C LEU A 108 -10.60 12.84 -2.98
N LEU A 109 -9.90 13.95 -3.22
CA LEU A 109 -8.56 14.19 -2.69
C LEU A 109 -8.55 14.21 -1.16
N GLU A 110 -9.49 14.89 -0.53
CA GLU A 110 -9.65 14.90 0.94
C GLU A 110 -9.85 13.48 1.48
N ARG A 111 -10.74 12.69 0.86
CA ARG A 111 -11.02 11.31 1.27
C ARG A 111 -9.81 10.39 1.06
N LEU A 112 -9.08 10.55 -0.04
CA LEU A 112 -7.83 9.84 -0.31
C LEU A 112 -6.81 10.15 0.77
N HIS A 113 -6.59 11.43 1.05
CA HIS A 113 -5.68 11.89 2.08
C HIS A 113 -6.04 11.24 3.44
N GLN A 114 -7.27 11.43 3.92
CA GLN A 114 -7.73 10.87 5.19
C GLN A 114 -7.55 9.34 5.27
N ARG A 115 -7.88 8.63 4.17
CA ARG A 115 -7.77 7.17 4.09
C ARG A 115 -6.33 6.70 4.15
N ILE A 116 -5.43 7.32 3.39
CA ILE A 116 -4.01 6.98 3.36
C ILE A 116 -3.39 7.29 4.72
N ALA A 117 -3.63 8.47 5.27
CA ALA A 117 -3.13 8.88 6.58
C ALA A 117 -3.56 7.90 7.69
N SER A 118 -4.86 7.55 7.73
CA SER A 118 -5.39 6.57 8.69
C SER A 118 -4.69 5.22 8.57
N ASN A 119 -4.52 4.70 7.36
CA ASN A 119 -3.86 3.41 7.14
C ASN A 119 -2.37 3.43 7.47
N CYS A 120 -1.64 4.51 7.15
CA CYS A 120 -0.22 4.64 7.46
C CYS A 120 0.04 4.79 8.96
N ARG A 121 -0.93 5.25 9.76
CA ARG A 121 -0.83 5.24 11.23
C ARG A 121 -1.22 3.89 11.82
N ARG A 122 -2.36 3.35 11.39
CA ARG A 122 -2.96 2.16 12.01
C ARG A 122 -2.23 0.87 11.68
N LEU A 123 -1.88 0.63 10.42
CA LEU A 123 -1.32 -0.66 10.00
C LEU A 123 0.07 -0.93 10.61
N PRO A 124 1.03 0.02 10.60
CA PRO A 124 2.33 -0.19 11.25
C PRO A 124 2.26 -0.49 12.75
N ALA A 125 1.25 0.05 13.45
CA ALA A 125 1.02 -0.25 14.86
C ALA A 125 0.71 -1.75 15.08
N HIS A 126 -0.01 -2.39 14.16
CA HIS A 126 -0.29 -3.84 14.21
C HIS A 126 0.91 -4.72 13.80
N TRP A 127 1.93 -4.14 13.17
CA TRP A 127 3.11 -4.86 12.69
C TRP A 127 4.27 -4.84 13.68
N SER A 128 4.27 -3.88 14.60
CA SER A 128 5.40 -3.58 15.50
C SER A 128 5.20 -4.15 16.91
N THR A 129 4.03 -4.76 17.19
CA THR A 129 3.78 -5.52 18.42
C THR A 129 4.37 -6.92 18.31
N GLY A 130 5.61 -7.06 18.79
CA GLY A 130 6.36 -8.32 18.88
C GLY A 130 7.69 -8.12 19.57
#